data_AF-A0A7X3R7D3-F1
#
_entry.id   AF-A0A7X3R7D3-F1
#
_cell.length_a   1.000
_cell.length_b   1.000
_cell.length_c   1.000
_cell.angle_alpha   90.00
_cell.angle_beta   90.00
_cell.angle_gamma   90.00
#
_symmetry.space_group_name_H-M   'P 1'
#
loop_
_entity.id
_entity.type
_entity.pdbx_description
1 polymer ?
#
loop_
_entity_poly.entity_id
_entity_poly.type
_entity_poly.pdbx_seq_one_letter_code
_entity_poly.pdbx_strand_id
1 'polypeptide(L)'
;MPDYQPLDLSSLCNAGLDVLDEKPNTPIGDQLCRGLPFRVNDDPANCFIAFDEASGGVTIPVNSRATGLILAHRLLKSDLMEGGPLGIPVAEYVFRLKGGLAGGKESGEEIRVPIRERFEIGHISLGGKPFIALPDRGQVKMRRYAGDNWGDSGKRQTEVTGDYSRGYYLWAWRNPHPDREIESLEVIPAGPPFIIAGLTVSQANEHPFVRQGKREARLTLTDPDDAEKPFDLRVDVDRGIASYVHPLPEASADDFVGDDFAGWGETQNPKSSPAYVEVAAIPSATVTVKQGEDTVGEVKWGDVEQKKVVETPRMRVELLDRGRNWVNVTVLDDDTGRPVPCRVHFRSPEGIPYQPYGHHNQVNSNLDTWHIDIGGDLRLGQITYAYIDGKCQGWLPRGEVIVDVARGFEYEPLRTRVKIEPGQQELTLRLKRWVNMNAQGWYSGDSHVHFLSTQGSHTESQGEDLNIVNLLPSQWGNLFTNTEDFTGRPSVSQDGNNIVYVGQENRQHFLGHLILWGLKKPVMPWCTDGPGEAELGGTLEITMSDWADQCHAQGGSVIIPHLPNPNGEPAALIATGRVDGVEMLRHQPFN
;
A
#
# COMPACT_ATOMS: atom_id res chain seq x y z
N MET A 1 -7.41 -6.68 -29.56
CA MET A 1 -8.22 -5.57 -29.01
C MET A 1 -8.82 -4.84 -30.20
N PRO A 2 -10.10 -5.07 -30.55
CA PRO A 2 -10.67 -4.53 -31.79
C PRO A 2 -10.68 -3.00 -31.82
N ASP A 3 -10.81 -2.36 -30.65
CA ASP A 3 -10.97 -0.91 -30.53
C ASP A 3 -9.65 -0.12 -30.54
N TYR A 4 -8.51 -0.80 -30.49
CA TYR A 4 -7.17 -0.21 -30.53
C TYR A 4 -6.33 -0.93 -31.59
N GLN A 5 -5.98 -0.23 -32.66
CA GLN A 5 -5.30 -0.83 -33.82
C GLN A 5 -3.96 -0.13 -34.06
N PRO A 6 -2.83 -0.82 -33.95
CA PRO A 6 -1.53 -0.25 -34.30
C PRO A 6 -1.44 -0.04 -35.81
N LEU A 7 -0.88 1.09 -36.22
CA LEU A 7 -0.54 1.37 -37.62
C LEU A 7 0.86 0.87 -37.94
N ASP A 8 1.04 0.37 -39.16
CA ASP A 8 2.35 -0.01 -39.68
C ASP A 8 3.07 1.23 -40.22
N LEU A 9 4.18 1.60 -39.58
CA LEU A 9 5.00 2.75 -39.94
C LEU A 9 6.29 2.36 -40.69
N SER A 10 6.50 1.07 -40.96
CA SER A 10 7.78 0.55 -41.48
C SER A 10 8.30 1.24 -42.74
N SER A 11 7.40 1.59 -43.67
CA SER A 11 7.76 2.29 -44.92
C SER A 11 8.23 3.74 -44.72
N LEU A 12 8.00 4.32 -43.54
CA LEU A 12 8.38 5.69 -43.18
C LEU A 12 9.61 5.74 -42.27
N CYS A 13 10.05 4.59 -41.75
CA CYS A 13 11.23 4.52 -40.89
C CYS A 13 12.50 4.93 -41.66
N ASN A 14 13.36 5.69 -41.00
CA ASN A 14 14.62 6.21 -41.53
C ASN A 14 15.80 6.10 -40.54
N ALA A 15 15.60 5.49 -39.37
CA ALA A 15 16.59 5.42 -38.29
C ALA A 15 16.45 4.14 -37.47
N GLY A 16 17.56 3.65 -36.93
CA GLY A 16 17.64 2.44 -36.10
C GLY A 16 17.78 2.74 -34.60
N LEU A 17 18.15 1.71 -33.84
CA LEU A 17 18.45 1.81 -32.40
C LEU A 17 19.70 2.63 -32.09
N ASP A 18 20.55 2.89 -33.08
CA ASP A 18 21.81 3.63 -32.95
C ASP A 18 21.62 5.12 -32.64
N VAL A 19 20.46 5.70 -32.98
CA VAL A 19 20.12 7.09 -32.64
C VAL A 19 19.78 7.29 -31.16
N LEU A 20 19.80 6.21 -30.36
CA LEU A 20 19.46 6.21 -28.95
C LEU A 20 20.76 6.23 -28.12
N ASP A 21 21.10 7.38 -27.52
CA ASP A 21 22.35 7.57 -26.75
C ASP A 21 22.52 6.63 -25.54
N GLU A 22 21.44 6.00 -25.05
CA GLU A 22 21.48 5.10 -23.89
C GLU A 22 20.56 3.85 -24.02
N LYS A 23 21.20 2.67 -24.10
CA LYS A 23 20.75 1.27 -23.81
C LYS A 23 20.22 0.36 -24.95
N PRO A 24 20.68 -0.91 -25.01
CA PRO A 24 20.25 -1.93 -25.98
C PRO A 24 18.87 -2.59 -25.73
N ASN A 25 18.03 -2.03 -24.84
CA ASN A 25 16.78 -2.68 -24.39
C ASN A 25 15.48 -1.93 -24.74
N THR A 26 15.57 -0.92 -25.62
CA THR A 26 14.39 -0.23 -26.17
C THR A 26 13.53 -1.24 -26.96
N PRO A 27 12.23 -1.38 -26.65
CA PRO A 27 11.41 -2.46 -27.21
C PRO A 27 10.96 -2.15 -28.65
N ILE A 28 11.23 -3.06 -29.59
CA ILE A 28 10.78 -2.99 -31.00
C ILE A 28 9.83 -4.16 -31.34
N GLY A 29 9.21 -4.17 -32.52
CA GLY A 29 8.20 -5.15 -32.91
C GLY A 29 6.82 -4.84 -32.33
N ASP A 30 5.97 -5.86 -32.24
CA ASP A 30 4.65 -5.74 -31.59
C ASP A 30 4.82 -5.58 -30.07
N GLN A 31 4.30 -4.48 -29.52
CA GLN A 31 4.46 -4.09 -28.13
C GLN A 31 3.11 -3.83 -27.44
N LEU A 32 3.06 -4.09 -26.14
CA LEU A 32 1.97 -3.66 -25.26
C LEU A 32 2.50 -2.58 -24.31
N CYS A 33 2.17 -1.33 -24.61
CA CYS A 33 2.53 -0.19 -23.78
C CYS A 33 1.31 0.20 -22.94
N ARG A 34 1.37 0.01 -21.62
CA ARG A 34 0.21 0.13 -20.69
C ARG A 34 -1.04 -0.65 -21.14
N GLY A 35 -0.83 -1.82 -21.74
CA GLY A 35 -1.91 -2.66 -22.26
C GLY A 35 -2.53 -2.19 -23.58
N LEU A 36 -1.96 -1.14 -24.22
CA LEU A 36 -2.34 -0.69 -25.55
C LEU A 36 -1.36 -1.27 -26.59
N PRO A 37 -1.85 -1.75 -27.74
CA PRO A 37 -1.02 -2.34 -28.77
C PRO A 37 -0.29 -1.24 -29.57
N PHE A 38 0.99 -1.43 -29.83
CA PHE A 38 1.81 -0.63 -30.73
C PHE A 38 2.60 -1.57 -31.65
N ARG A 39 2.88 -1.11 -32.87
CA ARG A 39 3.80 -1.79 -33.79
C ARG A 39 4.97 -0.87 -34.08
N VAL A 40 6.11 -1.20 -33.49
CA VAL A 40 7.41 -0.59 -33.82
C VAL A 40 8.06 -1.50 -34.86
N ASN A 41 8.66 -0.96 -35.92
CA ASN A 41 9.29 -1.82 -36.92
C ASN A 41 10.40 -2.69 -36.27
N ASP A 42 10.43 -3.97 -36.60
CA ASP A 42 11.24 -4.98 -35.90
C ASP A 42 12.68 -5.08 -36.41
N ASP A 43 13.02 -4.33 -37.47
CA ASP A 43 14.38 -4.13 -37.95
C ASP A 43 15.14 -3.15 -37.04
N PRO A 44 16.15 -3.60 -36.27
CA PRO A 44 16.92 -2.73 -35.38
C PRO A 44 17.68 -1.62 -36.09
N ALA A 45 17.95 -1.75 -37.40
CA ALA A 45 18.63 -0.73 -38.20
C ALA A 45 17.66 0.31 -38.78
N ASN A 46 16.35 0.06 -38.73
CA ASN A 46 15.34 0.94 -39.33
C ASN A 46 14.00 0.88 -38.59
N CYS A 47 13.98 1.14 -37.29
CA CYS A 47 12.81 0.97 -36.43
C CYS A 47 12.02 2.26 -36.14
N PHE A 48 12.55 3.45 -36.47
CA PHE A 48 11.98 4.73 -36.08
C PHE A 48 11.82 5.71 -37.25
N ILE A 49 10.86 6.63 -37.11
CA ILE A 49 10.85 7.89 -37.86
C ILE A 49 11.58 8.92 -36.99
N ALA A 50 12.82 9.24 -37.34
CA ALA A 50 13.64 10.24 -36.68
C ALA A 50 13.50 11.61 -37.34
N PHE A 51 13.51 12.63 -36.51
CA PHE A 51 13.40 14.03 -36.89
C PHE A 51 14.47 14.86 -36.19
N ASP A 52 14.97 15.87 -36.89
CA ASP A 52 15.78 16.97 -36.38
C ASP A 52 15.31 18.30 -37.01
N GLU A 53 15.98 19.41 -36.67
CA GLU A 53 15.63 20.74 -37.18
C GLU A 53 15.80 20.86 -38.72
N ALA A 54 16.64 20.02 -39.34
CA ALA A 54 16.87 20.01 -40.78
C ALA A 54 15.89 19.09 -41.54
N SER A 55 15.15 18.26 -40.83
CA SER A 55 14.23 17.29 -41.40
C SER A 55 13.02 17.97 -42.03
N GLY A 56 12.62 17.51 -43.22
CA GLY A 56 11.34 17.90 -43.80
C GLY A 56 10.16 17.31 -43.03
N GLY A 57 8.96 17.87 -43.23
CA GLY A 57 7.74 17.31 -42.65
C GLY A 57 7.44 15.91 -43.22
N VAL A 58 6.95 15.00 -42.37
CA VAL A 58 6.55 13.63 -42.77
C VAL A 58 5.05 13.47 -42.58
N THR A 59 4.37 12.95 -43.60
CA THR A 59 2.93 12.63 -43.54
C THR A 59 2.73 11.14 -43.31
N ILE A 60 2.07 10.81 -42.20
CA ILE A 60 1.66 9.46 -41.82
C ILE A 60 0.22 9.25 -42.27
N PRO A 61 -0.09 8.38 -43.25
CA PRO A 61 -1.46 8.08 -43.63
C PRO A 61 -2.18 7.33 -42.51
N VAL A 62 -3.40 7.77 -42.16
CA VAL A 62 -4.24 7.15 -41.12
C VAL A 62 -5.45 6.48 -41.75
N ASN A 63 -6.14 7.19 -42.67
CA ASN A 63 -7.29 6.71 -43.45
C ASN A 63 -8.33 5.94 -42.62
N SER A 64 -8.67 6.45 -41.44
CA SER A 64 -9.54 5.75 -40.50
C SER A 64 -10.44 6.71 -39.72
N ARG A 65 -11.67 6.26 -39.43
CA ARG A 65 -12.53 6.92 -38.45
C ARG A 65 -12.12 6.46 -37.06
N ALA A 66 -11.80 7.42 -36.22
CA ALA A 66 -11.21 7.17 -34.91
C ALA A 66 -11.64 8.24 -33.91
N THR A 67 -11.79 7.82 -32.65
CA THR A 67 -12.01 8.73 -31.51
C THR A 67 -10.73 9.43 -31.07
N GLY A 68 -9.57 8.88 -31.44
CA GLY A 68 -8.27 9.48 -31.15
C GLY A 68 -7.10 8.67 -31.70
N LEU A 69 -5.91 9.23 -31.53
CA LEU A 69 -4.64 8.63 -31.89
C LEU A 69 -3.72 8.61 -30.65
N ILE A 70 -3.01 7.51 -30.43
CA ILE A 70 -2.00 7.39 -29.38
C ILE A 70 -0.63 7.22 -30.02
N LEU A 71 0.31 8.09 -29.68
CA LEU A 71 1.65 8.14 -30.23
C LEU A 71 2.65 7.61 -29.21
N ALA A 72 3.56 6.74 -29.64
CA ALA A 72 4.76 6.35 -28.90
C ALA A 72 5.95 7.11 -29.48
N HIS A 73 6.47 8.09 -28.73
CA HIS A 73 7.55 8.97 -29.17
C HIS A 73 8.47 9.35 -28.01
N ARG A 74 9.66 9.89 -28.32
CA ARG A 74 10.56 10.45 -27.31
C ARG A 74 11.53 11.45 -27.91
N LEU A 75 12.03 12.36 -27.08
CA LEU A 75 13.19 13.19 -27.41
C LEU A 75 14.46 12.35 -27.38
N LEU A 76 15.40 12.70 -28.25
CA LEU A 76 16.77 12.15 -28.25
C LEU A 76 17.74 13.04 -27.47
N LYS A 77 17.44 14.33 -27.32
CA LYS A 77 18.25 15.27 -26.55
C LYS A 77 17.39 16.21 -25.71
N SER A 78 17.90 16.61 -24.55
CA SER A 78 17.29 17.61 -23.67
C SER A 78 18.37 18.38 -22.92
N ASP A 79 18.26 19.71 -22.90
CA ASP A 79 19.18 20.60 -22.18
C ASP A 79 18.61 20.99 -20.78
N LEU A 80 17.49 20.41 -20.35
CA LEU A 80 16.81 20.79 -19.09
C LEU A 80 17.70 20.62 -17.86
N MET A 81 18.47 19.54 -17.81
CA MET A 81 19.38 19.27 -16.69
C MET A 81 20.64 20.14 -16.72
N GLU A 82 20.85 20.86 -17.82
CA GLU A 82 21.91 21.84 -17.99
C GLU A 82 21.39 23.27 -17.76
N GLY A 83 20.16 23.44 -17.26
CA GLY A 83 19.53 24.72 -16.99
C GLY A 83 18.72 25.30 -18.17
N GLY A 84 18.41 24.48 -19.17
CA GLY A 84 17.57 24.85 -20.30
C GLY A 84 16.12 25.19 -19.92
N PRO A 85 15.40 25.95 -20.78
CA PRO A 85 14.02 26.37 -20.52
C PRO A 85 13.03 25.21 -20.65
N LEU A 86 11.98 25.23 -19.82
CA LEU A 86 10.88 24.27 -19.87
C LEU A 86 9.90 24.60 -21.01
N GLY A 87 9.44 23.57 -21.75
CA GLY A 87 8.33 23.72 -22.69
C GLY A 87 8.72 24.28 -24.05
N ILE A 88 9.98 24.13 -24.47
CA ILE A 88 10.40 24.53 -25.82
C ILE A 88 9.61 23.76 -26.90
N PRO A 89 9.30 24.40 -28.04
CA PRO A 89 8.71 23.71 -29.17
C PRO A 89 9.64 22.59 -29.69
N VAL A 90 9.06 21.43 -29.96
CA VAL A 90 9.76 20.26 -30.54
C VAL A 90 9.23 19.98 -31.95
N ALA A 91 7.90 20.00 -32.10
CA ALA A 91 7.23 19.78 -33.38
C ALA A 91 5.82 20.40 -33.37
N GLU A 92 5.21 20.49 -34.55
CA GLU A 92 3.77 20.67 -34.72
C GLU A 92 3.19 19.40 -35.37
N TYR A 93 2.15 18.84 -34.76
CA TYR A 93 1.40 17.70 -35.30
C TYR A 93 0.11 18.22 -35.91
N VAL A 94 -0.05 18.00 -37.22
CA VAL A 94 -1.19 18.49 -38.02
C VAL A 94 -2.06 17.30 -38.42
N PHE A 95 -3.24 17.21 -37.81
CA PHE A 95 -4.24 16.19 -38.12
C PHE A 95 -5.14 16.68 -39.24
N ARG A 96 -5.14 15.98 -40.38
CA ARG A 96 -5.98 16.30 -41.54
C ARG A 96 -7.23 15.44 -41.51
N LEU A 97 -8.39 16.08 -41.39
CA LEU A 97 -9.69 15.43 -41.38
C LEU A 97 -10.37 15.60 -42.73
N LYS A 98 -10.91 14.50 -43.26
CA LYS A 98 -11.70 14.50 -44.50
C LYS A 98 -12.86 15.47 -44.40
N GLY A 99 -13.08 16.27 -45.45
CA GLY A 99 -14.11 17.30 -45.48
C GLY A 99 -15.52 16.77 -45.19
N GLY A 100 -16.32 17.53 -44.46
CA GLY A 100 -17.76 17.28 -44.31
C GLY A 100 -18.56 18.03 -45.39
N LEU A 101 -19.72 17.50 -45.80
CA LEU A 101 -20.65 18.19 -46.69
C LEU A 101 -21.38 19.31 -45.93
N ALA A 102 -20.76 20.48 -45.79
CA ALA A 102 -21.44 21.70 -45.35
C ALA A 102 -21.37 22.76 -46.46
N GLY A 103 -22.49 22.97 -47.18
CA GLY A 103 -22.61 24.07 -48.14
C GLY A 103 -21.99 23.85 -49.53
N GLY A 104 -21.71 22.61 -49.94
CA GLY A 104 -21.33 22.30 -51.33
C GLY A 104 -19.87 22.61 -51.72
N LYS A 105 -18.99 22.89 -50.74
CA LYS A 105 -17.53 22.90 -50.91
C LYS A 105 -16.91 21.87 -49.96
N GLU A 106 -16.19 20.90 -50.50
CA GLU A 106 -15.30 20.04 -49.71
C GLU A 106 -14.07 20.86 -49.33
N SER A 107 -13.98 21.27 -48.06
CA SER A 107 -12.72 21.72 -47.48
C SER A 107 -12.35 20.76 -46.35
N GLY A 108 -11.22 20.07 -46.50
CA GLY A 108 -10.61 19.34 -45.39
C GLY A 108 -10.32 20.28 -44.22
N GLU A 109 -10.38 19.76 -43.00
CA GLU A 109 -10.03 20.54 -41.80
C GLU A 109 -8.64 20.11 -41.32
N GLU A 110 -7.80 21.10 -40.99
CA GLU A 110 -6.51 20.87 -40.36
C GLU A 110 -6.57 21.28 -38.89
N ILE A 111 -6.22 20.35 -38.01
CA ILE A 111 -6.09 20.62 -36.57
C ILE A 111 -4.61 20.57 -36.23
N ARG A 112 -4.07 21.69 -35.74
CA ARG A 112 -2.65 21.84 -35.39
C ARG A 112 -2.46 21.75 -33.89
N VAL A 113 -1.52 20.92 -33.45
CA VAL A 113 -1.19 20.73 -32.03
C VAL A 113 0.31 20.91 -31.83
N PRO A 114 0.75 21.86 -30.98
CA PRO A 114 2.16 22.00 -30.64
C PRO A 114 2.60 20.85 -29.72
N ILE A 115 3.77 20.31 -30.00
CA ILE A 115 4.44 19.29 -29.21
C ILE A 115 5.63 19.95 -28.54
N ARG A 116 5.63 19.94 -27.21
CA ARG A 116 6.61 20.65 -26.40
C ARG A 116 7.32 19.69 -25.45
N GLU A 117 8.58 20.00 -25.21
CA GLU A 117 9.37 19.28 -24.23
C GLU A 117 8.73 19.36 -22.83
N ARG A 118 8.67 18.22 -22.13
CA ARG A 118 8.05 18.00 -20.81
C ARG A 118 6.53 18.14 -20.77
N PHE A 119 5.84 18.32 -21.88
CA PHE A 119 4.37 18.28 -21.92
C PHE A 119 3.89 17.06 -22.68
N GLU A 120 3.97 17.11 -24.00
CA GLU A 120 3.55 16.03 -24.88
C GLU A 120 4.68 15.02 -25.12
N ILE A 121 5.95 15.46 -25.09
CA ILE A 121 7.12 14.59 -25.32
C ILE A 121 8.21 14.87 -24.29
N GLY A 122 9.13 13.92 -24.07
CA GLY A 122 10.26 14.11 -23.18
C GLY A 122 11.44 13.20 -23.49
N HIS A 123 12.59 13.55 -22.92
CA HIS A 123 13.78 12.71 -22.90
C HIS A 123 13.69 11.69 -21.75
N ILE A 124 14.36 10.54 -21.88
CA ILE A 124 14.29 9.46 -20.87
C ILE A 124 15.26 9.70 -19.69
N SER A 125 16.21 10.64 -19.81
CA SER A 125 17.15 10.99 -18.74
C SER A 125 16.49 11.64 -17.52
N LEU A 126 17.31 11.87 -16.49
CA LEU A 126 16.95 12.40 -15.16
C LEU A 126 16.47 13.87 -15.21
N GLY A 127 15.36 14.18 -15.87
CA GLY A 127 14.74 15.53 -15.92
C GLY A 127 13.27 15.57 -15.50
N GLY A 128 12.69 14.41 -15.18
CA GLY A 128 11.27 14.20 -14.85
C GLY A 128 10.37 13.92 -16.06
N LYS A 129 9.18 13.36 -15.80
CA LYS A 129 8.26 12.83 -16.82
C LYS A 129 7.37 13.91 -17.43
N PRO A 130 7.01 13.85 -18.73
CA PRO A 130 6.09 14.80 -19.33
C PRO A 130 4.77 14.96 -18.54
N PHE A 131 4.18 16.15 -18.57
CA PHE A 131 2.97 16.48 -17.82
C PHE A 131 1.68 15.93 -18.46
N ILE A 132 1.68 15.71 -19.78
CA ILE A 132 0.50 15.29 -20.54
C ILE A 132 0.68 13.87 -21.09
N ALA A 133 1.89 13.51 -21.50
CA ALA A 133 2.23 12.14 -21.90
C ALA A 133 2.64 11.26 -20.70
N LEU A 134 2.48 9.95 -20.87
CA LEU A 134 2.79 8.96 -19.84
C LEU A 134 3.94 8.05 -20.28
N PRO A 135 4.76 7.52 -19.37
CA PRO A 135 5.71 6.47 -19.73
C PRO A 135 5.02 5.24 -20.37
N ASP A 136 5.68 4.56 -21.30
CA ASP A 136 5.18 3.33 -21.94
C ASP A 136 4.89 2.16 -20.97
N ARG A 137 5.51 2.14 -19.78
CA ARG A 137 5.15 1.24 -18.69
C ARG A 137 4.34 1.94 -17.62
N GLY A 138 3.37 1.20 -17.08
CA GLY A 138 2.62 1.59 -15.89
C GLY A 138 3.38 1.33 -14.60
N GLN A 139 2.72 1.66 -13.50
CA GLN A 139 3.16 1.23 -12.18
C GLN A 139 3.10 -0.30 -12.08
N VAL A 140 4.01 -0.89 -11.30
CA VAL A 140 4.07 -2.34 -11.12
C VAL A 140 3.81 -2.66 -9.65
N LYS A 141 2.77 -3.45 -9.41
CA LYS A 141 2.51 -4.06 -8.11
C LYS A 141 3.62 -5.06 -7.81
N MET A 142 4.29 -4.91 -6.68
CA MET A 142 5.31 -5.86 -6.23
C MET A 142 4.65 -7.21 -5.91
N ARG A 143 5.44 -8.26 -5.74
CA ARG A 143 4.93 -9.51 -5.19
C ARG A 143 4.64 -9.30 -3.70
N ARG A 144 3.46 -9.73 -3.21
CA ARG A 144 3.08 -9.58 -1.80
C ARG A 144 3.88 -10.50 -0.88
N TYR A 145 4.00 -11.78 -1.26
CA TYR A 145 4.51 -12.85 -0.38
C TYR A 145 5.98 -13.25 -0.63
N ALA A 146 6.63 -12.72 -1.68
CA ALA A 146 8.00 -13.09 -2.03
C ALA A 146 8.75 -11.89 -2.64
N GLY A 147 10.06 -11.81 -2.44
CA GLY A 147 10.92 -10.75 -2.98
C GLY A 147 12.10 -11.36 -3.69
N ASP A 148 12.65 -10.64 -4.67
CA ASP A 148 13.79 -11.13 -5.43
C ASP A 148 15.06 -11.12 -4.58
N ASN A 149 15.22 -10.09 -3.72
CA ASN A 149 16.41 -9.89 -2.89
C ASN A 149 16.05 -9.45 -1.46
N TRP A 150 16.90 -9.78 -0.49
CA TRP A 150 16.77 -9.32 0.91
C TRP A 150 16.74 -7.79 1.03
N GLY A 151 17.53 -7.08 0.20
CA GLY A 151 17.64 -5.62 0.23
C GLY A 151 16.36 -4.85 -0.12
N ASP A 152 15.35 -5.51 -0.69
CA ASP A 152 14.08 -4.87 -1.04
C ASP A 152 13.04 -4.92 0.09
N SER A 153 13.32 -5.56 1.23
CA SER A 153 12.37 -5.79 2.32
C SER A 153 11.65 -4.52 2.79
N GLY A 154 12.39 -3.43 3.06
CA GLY A 154 11.80 -2.15 3.46
C GLY A 154 11.00 -1.51 2.33
N LYS A 155 11.51 -1.51 1.10
CA LYS A 155 10.83 -0.93 -0.07
C LYS A 155 9.52 -1.67 -0.39
N ARG A 156 9.42 -2.96 -0.08
CA ARG A 156 8.20 -3.74 -0.34
C ARG A 156 6.99 -3.28 0.48
N GLN A 157 7.20 -2.58 1.59
CA GLN A 157 6.11 -1.93 2.34
C GLN A 157 5.41 -0.83 1.52
N THR A 158 6.06 -0.30 0.48
CA THR A 158 5.40 0.64 -0.45
C THR A 158 4.48 -0.05 -1.45
N GLU A 159 4.48 -1.39 -1.50
CA GLU A 159 3.70 -2.29 -2.36
C GLU A 159 3.85 -2.13 -3.88
N VAL A 160 4.31 -0.97 -4.34
CA VAL A 160 4.28 -0.54 -5.74
C VAL A 160 5.64 0.04 -6.12
N THR A 161 6.10 -0.31 -7.32
CA THR A 161 7.18 0.40 -8.00
C THR A 161 6.60 1.46 -8.91
N GLY A 162 7.16 2.67 -8.87
CA GLY A 162 6.75 3.78 -9.73
C GLY A 162 6.84 3.44 -11.21
N ASP A 163 6.08 4.18 -12.03
CA ASP A 163 6.17 4.06 -13.49
C ASP A 163 7.49 4.64 -14.01
N TYR A 164 8.03 4.05 -15.07
CA TYR A 164 9.24 4.50 -15.75
C TYR A 164 9.10 4.19 -17.24
N SER A 165 9.81 4.94 -18.09
CA SER A 165 9.84 4.62 -19.51
C SER A 165 10.88 3.54 -19.75
N ARG A 166 10.51 2.49 -20.50
CA ARG A 166 11.49 1.54 -21.06
C ARG A 166 12.10 2.11 -22.34
N GLY A 167 11.27 2.71 -23.19
CA GLY A 167 11.71 3.25 -24.47
C GLY A 167 10.91 4.44 -24.98
N TYR A 168 9.66 4.62 -24.56
CA TYR A 168 8.79 5.67 -25.12
C TYR A 168 7.96 6.40 -24.08
N TYR A 169 7.54 7.61 -24.43
CA TYR A 169 6.38 8.27 -23.84
C TYR A 169 5.18 8.11 -24.77
N LEU A 170 4.00 7.99 -24.18
CA LEU A 170 2.73 7.81 -24.84
C LEU A 170 1.91 9.09 -24.72
N TRP A 171 1.62 9.72 -25.84
CA TRP A 171 0.75 10.90 -25.91
C TRP A 171 -0.53 10.57 -26.66
N ALA A 172 -1.68 10.95 -26.11
CA ALA A 172 -2.98 10.67 -26.70
C ALA A 172 -3.64 11.95 -27.21
N TRP A 173 -3.91 12.01 -28.51
CA TRP A 173 -4.73 13.03 -29.15
C TRP A 173 -6.19 12.56 -29.24
N ARG A 174 -7.13 13.42 -28.83
CA ARG A 174 -8.57 13.18 -28.98
C ARG A 174 -9.06 13.86 -30.25
N ASN A 175 -9.71 13.10 -31.12
CA ASN A 175 -10.34 13.63 -32.31
C ASN A 175 -11.60 14.42 -31.90
N PRO A 176 -11.69 15.74 -32.16
CA PRO A 176 -12.89 16.52 -31.87
C PRO A 176 -14.06 16.17 -32.79
N HIS A 177 -13.79 15.50 -33.92
CA HIS A 177 -14.78 15.08 -34.91
C HIS A 177 -14.67 13.57 -35.21
N PRO A 178 -15.04 12.69 -34.26
CA PRO A 178 -14.88 11.23 -34.40
C PRO A 178 -15.66 10.62 -35.57
N ASP A 179 -16.70 11.30 -36.06
CA ASP A 179 -17.50 10.87 -37.22
C ASP A 179 -16.78 11.10 -38.56
N ARG A 180 -15.72 11.93 -38.56
CA ARG A 180 -14.92 12.25 -39.73
C ARG A 180 -13.68 11.36 -39.75
N GLU A 181 -13.32 10.93 -40.96
CA GLU A 181 -12.11 10.16 -41.20
C GLU A 181 -10.88 11.07 -40.99
N ILE A 182 -9.91 10.56 -40.25
CA ILE A 182 -8.57 11.15 -40.19
C ILE A 182 -7.84 10.64 -41.42
N GLU A 183 -7.53 11.52 -42.36
CA GLU A 183 -6.81 11.18 -43.59
C GLU A 183 -5.34 10.92 -43.25
N SER A 184 -4.72 11.84 -42.51
CA SER A 184 -3.30 11.74 -42.14
C SER A 184 -2.93 12.57 -40.92
N LEU A 185 -1.77 12.23 -40.36
CA LEU A 185 -1.02 13.03 -39.40
C LEU A 185 0.26 13.52 -40.08
N GLU A 186 0.40 14.83 -40.26
CA GLU A 186 1.64 15.45 -40.71
C GLU A 186 2.46 15.92 -39.50
N VAL A 187 3.73 15.52 -39.45
CA VAL A 187 4.68 15.86 -38.40
C VAL A 187 5.66 16.89 -38.94
N ILE A 188 5.65 18.09 -38.36
CA ILE A 188 6.51 19.20 -38.75
C ILE A 188 7.51 19.43 -37.61
N PRO A 189 8.79 19.05 -37.74
CA PRO A 189 9.79 19.29 -36.71
C PRO A 189 10.09 20.80 -36.57
N ALA A 190 10.35 21.25 -35.35
CA ALA A 190 10.57 22.66 -35.04
C ALA A 190 11.59 22.90 -33.91
N GLY A 191 12.31 21.85 -33.47
CA GLY A 191 13.17 21.93 -32.30
C GLY A 191 14.08 20.72 -32.14
N PRO A 192 14.37 20.30 -30.88
CA PRO A 192 15.33 19.23 -30.59
C PRO A 192 15.02 17.91 -31.30
N PRO A 193 16.04 17.08 -31.56
CA PRO A 193 15.86 15.81 -32.25
C PRO A 193 14.98 14.85 -31.45
N PHE A 194 14.10 14.13 -32.14
CA PHE A 194 13.13 13.22 -31.55
C PHE A 194 12.79 12.06 -32.50
N ILE A 195 12.14 11.02 -31.96
CA ILE A 195 11.65 9.89 -32.74
C ILE A 195 10.16 9.67 -32.52
N ILE A 196 9.49 9.15 -33.55
CA ILE A 196 8.20 8.46 -33.43
C ILE A 196 8.44 6.98 -33.71
N ALA A 197 8.09 6.13 -32.75
CA ALA A 197 8.28 4.68 -32.84
C ALA A 197 7.00 3.94 -33.24
N GLY A 198 5.83 4.47 -32.89
CA GLY A 198 4.56 3.81 -33.19
C GLY A 198 3.36 4.74 -33.05
N LEU A 199 2.29 4.37 -33.74
CA LEU A 199 1.02 5.08 -33.73
C LEU A 199 -0.11 4.06 -33.62
N THR A 200 -1.05 4.31 -32.71
CA THR A 200 -2.21 3.44 -32.47
C THR A 200 -3.50 4.23 -32.65
N VAL A 201 -4.38 3.71 -33.48
CA VAL A 201 -5.71 4.27 -33.74
C VAL A 201 -6.68 3.75 -32.70
N SER A 202 -7.39 4.68 -32.04
CA SER A 202 -8.45 4.35 -31.08
C SER A 202 -9.81 4.53 -31.74
N GLN A 203 -10.65 3.50 -31.68
CA GLN A 203 -12.07 3.57 -32.01
C GLN A 203 -12.95 3.56 -30.74
N ALA A 204 -12.38 3.26 -29.58
CA ALA A 204 -13.08 3.27 -28.31
C ALA A 204 -13.49 4.70 -27.90
N ASN A 205 -14.75 4.91 -27.49
CA ASN A 205 -15.20 6.19 -26.95
C ASN A 205 -14.81 6.36 -25.48
N GLU A 206 -13.51 6.32 -25.20
CA GLU A 206 -12.94 6.49 -23.87
C GLU A 206 -11.56 7.15 -23.95
N HIS A 207 -11.02 7.58 -22.80
CA HIS A 207 -9.63 7.99 -22.73
C HIS A 207 -8.73 6.74 -22.61
N PRO A 208 -7.66 6.59 -23.42
CA PRO A 208 -6.88 5.35 -23.49
C PRO A 208 -6.03 5.06 -22.24
N PHE A 209 -5.90 6.04 -21.34
CA PHE A 209 -5.21 5.90 -20.05
C PHE A 209 -6.19 6.08 -18.90
N VAL A 210 -5.99 5.33 -17.82
CA VAL A 210 -6.79 5.42 -16.59
C VAL A 210 -6.71 6.83 -16.02
N ARG A 211 -7.88 7.48 -15.87
CA ARG A 211 -8.03 8.78 -15.21
C ARG A 211 -8.91 8.72 -13.95
N GLN A 212 -9.49 7.56 -13.67
CA GLN A 212 -10.36 7.37 -12.52
C GLN A 212 -9.55 6.87 -11.33
N GLY A 213 -10.02 7.19 -10.12
CA GLY A 213 -9.49 6.61 -8.89
C GLY A 213 -9.87 5.14 -8.77
N LYS A 214 -9.18 4.44 -7.87
CA LYS A 214 -9.49 3.04 -7.53
C LYS A 214 -10.88 2.92 -6.89
N ARG A 215 -11.59 1.85 -7.24
CA ARG A 215 -12.95 1.54 -6.79
C ARG A 215 -12.98 0.12 -6.23
N GLU A 216 -13.66 -0.06 -5.12
CA GLU A 216 -13.75 -1.34 -4.43
C GLU A 216 -14.66 -2.31 -5.17
N ALA A 217 -14.19 -3.53 -5.35
CA ALA A 217 -14.95 -4.63 -5.91
C ALA A 217 -14.86 -5.85 -4.98
N ARG A 218 -16.01 -6.43 -4.64
CA ARG A 218 -16.12 -7.71 -3.96
C ARG A 218 -16.08 -8.84 -4.98
N LEU A 219 -15.27 -9.84 -4.68
CA LEU A 219 -15.16 -11.08 -5.41
C LEU A 219 -15.84 -12.18 -4.59
N THR A 220 -16.69 -12.96 -5.24
CA THR A 220 -17.29 -14.15 -4.64
C THR A 220 -17.11 -15.30 -5.62
N LEU A 221 -16.42 -16.35 -5.20
CA LEU A 221 -16.26 -17.56 -5.99
C LEU A 221 -17.56 -18.37 -5.87
N THR A 222 -18.21 -18.63 -7.00
CA THR A 222 -19.51 -19.33 -7.06
C THR A 222 -19.36 -20.84 -7.18
N ASP A 223 -18.17 -21.29 -7.57
CA ASP A 223 -17.78 -22.69 -7.54
C ASP A 223 -17.30 -23.07 -6.12
N PRO A 224 -17.91 -24.08 -5.46
CA PRO A 224 -17.55 -24.47 -4.10
C PRO A 224 -16.11 -24.97 -3.94
N ASP A 225 -15.57 -25.67 -4.95
CA ASP A 225 -14.20 -26.20 -4.88
C ASP A 225 -13.17 -25.07 -4.95
N ASP A 226 -13.48 -23.99 -5.67
CA ASP A 226 -12.67 -22.78 -5.67
C ASP A 226 -12.78 -21.97 -4.37
N ALA A 227 -14.01 -21.86 -3.84
CA ALA A 227 -14.34 -21.07 -2.66
C ALA A 227 -13.69 -21.60 -1.38
N GLU A 228 -13.62 -22.93 -1.19
CA GLU A 228 -13.11 -23.58 0.02
C GLU A 228 -11.57 -23.74 0.04
N LYS A 229 -10.89 -23.45 -1.06
CA LYS A 229 -9.42 -23.49 -1.11
C LYS A 229 -8.80 -22.40 -0.20
N PRO A 230 -7.57 -22.64 0.31
CA PRO A 230 -6.78 -21.62 0.97
C PRO A 230 -6.65 -20.36 0.11
N PHE A 231 -6.57 -19.20 0.76
CA PHE A 231 -6.49 -17.91 0.11
C PHE A 231 -5.26 -17.82 -0.82
N ASP A 232 -5.52 -17.71 -2.12
CA ASP A 232 -4.48 -17.54 -3.15
C ASP A 232 -5.01 -16.77 -4.37
N LEU A 233 -5.80 -15.71 -4.11
CA LEU A 233 -6.38 -14.91 -5.18
C LEU A 233 -5.44 -13.81 -5.68
N ARG A 234 -5.43 -13.66 -7.00
CA ARG A 234 -4.77 -12.55 -7.71
C ARG A 234 -5.72 -11.94 -8.73
N VAL A 235 -5.61 -10.62 -8.88
CA VAL A 235 -6.28 -9.87 -9.94
C VAL A 235 -5.26 -9.16 -10.81
N ASP A 236 -5.38 -9.41 -12.12
CA ASP A 236 -4.65 -8.74 -13.18
C ASP A 236 -5.61 -7.86 -13.99
N VAL A 237 -5.15 -6.69 -14.43
CA VAL A 237 -5.92 -5.75 -15.26
C VAL A 237 -5.05 -5.28 -16.42
N ASP A 238 -5.50 -5.50 -17.66
CA ASP A 238 -4.67 -5.25 -18.83
C ASP A 238 -4.43 -3.74 -19.11
N ARG A 239 -5.48 -2.91 -19.03
CA ARG A 239 -5.45 -1.44 -19.17
C ARG A 239 -5.89 -0.75 -17.88
N GLY A 240 -5.24 -1.15 -16.79
CA GLY A 240 -5.52 -0.62 -15.47
C GLY A 240 -4.57 -1.14 -14.39
N ILE A 241 -4.97 -0.95 -13.14
CA ILE A 241 -4.23 -1.37 -11.96
C ILE A 241 -5.23 -1.96 -10.96
N ALA A 242 -4.81 -2.99 -10.25
CA ALA A 242 -5.51 -3.57 -9.12
C ALA A 242 -4.59 -3.63 -7.89
N SER A 243 -5.13 -3.36 -6.70
CA SER A 243 -4.45 -3.59 -5.41
C SER A 243 -4.15 -5.07 -5.18
N TYR A 244 -3.55 -5.41 -4.03
CA TYR A 244 -3.63 -6.79 -3.56
C TYR A 244 -5.09 -7.16 -3.27
N VAL A 245 -5.37 -8.45 -3.42
CA VAL A 245 -6.65 -9.04 -3.01
C VAL A 245 -6.55 -9.36 -1.53
N HIS A 246 -7.62 -9.16 -0.79
CA HIS A 246 -7.69 -9.51 0.63
C HIS A 246 -8.97 -10.30 0.91
N PRO A 247 -8.91 -11.36 1.74
CA PRO A 247 -10.10 -12.07 2.15
C PRO A 247 -10.99 -11.13 2.98
N LEU A 248 -12.29 -11.26 2.78
CA LEU A 248 -13.32 -10.62 3.60
C LEU A 248 -13.82 -11.61 4.66
N PRO A 249 -14.35 -11.13 5.80
CA PRO A 249 -14.91 -12.01 6.83
C PRO A 249 -16.04 -12.90 6.29
N GLU A 250 -16.18 -14.09 6.87
CA GLU A 250 -17.32 -14.99 6.61
C GLU A 250 -18.58 -14.51 7.33
N ALA A 251 -18.42 -13.90 8.51
CA ALA A 251 -19.52 -13.38 9.32
C ALA A 251 -20.26 -12.26 8.59
N SER A 252 -21.58 -12.23 8.73
CA SER A 252 -22.36 -11.12 8.20
C SER A 252 -22.10 -9.84 9.02
N ALA A 253 -22.51 -8.71 8.45
CA ALA A 253 -22.46 -7.45 9.17
C ALA A 253 -23.22 -7.52 10.51
N ASP A 254 -24.35 -8.22 10.57
CA ASP A 254 -25.20 -8.33 11.77
C ASP A 254 -24.58 -9.27 12.80
N ASP A 255 -24.03 -10.39 12.36
CA ASP A 255 -23.29 -11.31 13.24
C ASP A 255 -22.12 -10.57 13.90
N PHE A 256 -21.34 -9.81 13.13
CA PHE A 256 -20.22 -9.06 13.67
C PHE A 256 -20.63 -8.01 14.70
N VAL A 257 -21.70 -7.26 14.43
CA VAL A 257 -22.21 -6.23 15.37
C VAL A 257 -22.80 -6.87 16.62
N GLY A 258 -23.40 -8.05 16.51
CA GLY A 258 -23.96 -8.80 17.63
C GLY A 258 -22.97 -9.71 18.37
N ASP A 259 -21.71 -9.77 17.95
CA ASP A 259 -20.69 -10.64 18.50
C ASP A 259 -20.10 -10.09 19.81
N ASP A 260 -19.91 -10.96 20.81
CA ASP A 260 -19.44 -10.60 22.16
C ASP A 260 -17.96 -10.18 22.21
N PHE A 261 -17.17 -10.41 21.15
CA PHE A 261 -15.78 -9.96 21.02
C PHE A 261 -15.67 -8.55 20.43
N ALA A 262 -16.63 -7.67 20.71
CA ALA A 262 -16.51 -6.23 20.43
C ALA A 262 -15.16 -5.69 20.94
N GLY A 263 -14.41 -5.01 20.07
CA GLY A 263 -13.08 -4.55 20.39
C GLY A 263 -12.00 -5.64 20.47
N TRP A 264 -12.27 -6.93 20.32
CA TRP A 264 -11.25 -7.99 20.51
C TRP A 264 -10.97 -8.82 19.26
N GLY A 265 -11.20 -8.22 18.09
CA GLY A 265 -10.92 -8.82 16.80
C GLY A 265 -12.10 -9.60 16.23
N GLU A 266 -11.80 -10.43 15.24
CA GLU A 266 -12.72 -11.35 14.56
C GLU A 266 -11.87 -12.50 14.00
N THR A 267 -12.43 -13.71 13.94
CA THR A 267 -11.73 -14.86 13.36
C THR A 267 -11.30 -14.58 11.92
N GLN A 268 -10.05 -14.91 11.60
CA GLN A 268 -9.53 -14.75 10.23
C GLN A 268 -10.21 -15.73 9.28
N ASN A 269 -10.63 -15.24 8.11
CA ASN A 269 -11.03 -16.09 6.98
C ASN A 269 -9.77 -16.55 6.22
N PRO A 270 -9.42 -17.86 6.24
CA PRO A 270 -8.26 -18.38 5.54
C PRO A 270 -8.55 -18.73 4.07
N LYS A 271 -9.79 -18.58 3.61
CA LYS A 271 -10.27 -19.02 2.29
C LYS A 271 -10.22 -17.91 1.24
N SER A 272 -10.37 -18.28 -0.02
CA SER A 272 -10.40 -17.35 -1.16
C SER A 272 -11.72 -16.57 -1.34
N SER A 273 -12.80 -16.94 -0.65
CA SER A 273 -14.12 -16.33 -0.84
C SER A 273 -14.81 -16.05 0.49
N PRO A 274 -15.50 -14.90 0.67
CA PRO A 274 -15.44 -13.72 -0.19
C PRO A 274 -14.09 -12.99 -0.07
N ALA A 275 -13.75 -12.18 -1.07
CA ALA A 275 -12.56 -11.33 -1.04
C ALA A 275 -12.87 -9.95 -1.63
N TYR A 276 -11.99 -8.98 -1.45
CA TYR A 276 -12.08 -7.68 -2.12
C TYR A 276 -10.78 -7.26 -2.78
N VAL A 277 -10.91 -6.38 -3.76
CA VAL A 277 -9.82 -5.72 -4.48
C VAL A 277 -10.24 -4.29 -4.82
N GLU A 278 -9.30 -3.37 -4.90
CA GLU A 278 -9.52 -2.06 -5.47
C GLU A 278 -8.98 -1.99 -6.90
N VAL A 279 -9.81 -1.57 -7.85
CA VAL A 279 -9.48 -1.53 -9.29
C VAL A 279 -9.60 -0.11 -9.83
N ALA A 280 -8.60 0.34 -10.58
CA ALA A 280 -8.63 1.55 -11.39
C ALA A 280 -8.33 1.17 -12.84
N ALA A 281 -9.32 1.24 -13.72
CA ALA A 281 -9.18 0.78 -15.10
C ALA A 281 -10.03 1.60 -16.07
N ILE A 282 -9.72 1.53 -17.37
CA ILE A 282 -10.60 2.09 -18.40
C ILE A 282 -11.77 1.12 -18.68
N PRO A 283 -12.94 1.60 -19.16
CA PRO A 283 -14.11 0.74 -19.39
C PRO A 283 -13.83 -0.49 -20.28
N SER A 284 -12.99 -0.36 -21.31
CA SER A 284 -12.63 -1.50 -22.17
C SER A 284 -11.66 -2.50 -21.53
N ALA A 285 -11.11 -2.23 -20.34
CA ALA A 285 -10.14 -3.12 -19.69
C ALA A 285 -10.75 -4.46 -19.30
N THR A 286 -9.95 -5.51 -19.41
CA THR A 286 -10.28 -6.84 -18.90
C THR A 286 -9.71 -6.99 -17.50
N VAL A 287 -10.55 -7.40 -16.56
CA VAL A 287 -10.18 -7.81 -15.20
C VAL A 287 -10.19 -9.33 -15.16
N THR A 288 -9.02 -9.92 -14.92
CA THR A 288 -8.83 -11.37 -14.84
C THR A 288 -8.58 -11.75 -13.38
N VAL A 289 -9.42 -12.64 -12.84
CA VAL A 289 -9.27 -13.20 -11.49
C VAL A 289 -8.63 -14.59 -11.61
N LYS A 290 -7.57 -14.81 -10.86
CA LYS A 290 -6.82 -16.07 -10.80
C LYS A 290 -6.76 -16.59 -9.38
N GLN A 291 -6.71 -17.92 -9.27
CA GLN A 291 -6.40 -18.62 -8.04
C GLN A 291 -5.17 -19.50 -8.31
N GLY A 292 -4.03 -19.15 -7.72
CA GLY A 292 -2.74 -19.64 -8.20
C GLY A 292 -2.52 -19.27 -9.67
N GLU A 293 -2.20 -20.27 -10.50
CA GLU A 293 -2.03 -20.10 -11.95
C GLU A 293 -3.35 -20.25 -12.73
N ASP A 294 -4.40 -20.77 -12.11
CA ASP A 294 -5.67 -21.05 -12.76
C ASP A 294 -6.51 -19.77 -12.90
N THR A 295 -7.02 -19.53 -14.11
CA THR A 295 -7.97 -18.43 -14.34
C THR A 295 -9.35 -18.85 -13.89
N VAL A 296 -9.89 -18.15 -12.88
CA VAL A 296 -11.25 -18.35 -12.37
C VAL A 296 -12.25 -17.75 -13.35
N GLY A 297 -12.00 -16.53 -13.82
CA GLY A 297 -12.84 -15.86 -14.81
C GLY A 297 -12.33 -14.49 -15.21
N GLU A 298 -12.99 -13.92 -16.21
CA GLU A 298 -12.68 -12.60 -16.76
C GLU A 298 -13.97 -11.77 -16.92
N VAL A 299 -13.87 -10.47 -16.66
CA VAL A 299 -14.95 -9.51 -16.87
C VAL A 299 -14.41 -8.23 -17.51
N LYS A 300 -15.24 -7.53 -18.29
CA LYS A 300 -14.91 -6.17 -18.72
C LYS A 300 -15.22 -5.19 -17.60
N TRP A 301 -14.31 -4.26 -17.34
CA TRP A 301 -14.50 -3.27 -16.27
C TRP A 301 -15.74 -2.42 -16.51
N GLY A 302 -15.98 -1.95 -17.74
CA GLY A 302 -17.17 -1.16 -18.07
C GLY A 302 -18.50 -1.89 -17.83
N ASP A 303 -18.52 -3.22 -17.98
CA ASP A 303 -19.69 -4.04 -17.62
C ASP A 303 -19.94 -4.00 -16.11
N VAL A 304 -18.88 -4.11 -15.31
CA VAL A 304 -18.95 -4.01 -13.83
C VAL A 304 -19.42 -2.61 -13.42
N GLU A 305 -18.92 -1.56 -14.06
CA GLU A 305 -19.33 -0.18 -13.78
C GLU A 305 -20.81 0.08 -14.07
N GLN A 306 -21.30 -0.44 -15.20
CA GLN A 306 -22.67 -0.25 -15.67
C GLN A 306 -23.67 -1.12 -14.90
N LYS A 307 -23.38 -2.42 -14.76
CA LYS A 307 -24.31 -3.41 -14.19
C LYS A 307 -24.21 -3.50 -12.68
N LYS A 308 -23.14 -2.97 -12.07
CA LYS A 308 -22.77 -3.09 -10.64
C LYS A 308 -22.42 -4.51 -10.19
N VAL A 309 -23.05 -5.51 -10.77
CA VAL A 309 -22.81 -6.92 -10.53
C VAL A 309 -22.64 -7.61 -11.88
N VAL A 310 -21.55 -8.36 -12.03
CA VAL A 310 -21.29 -9.21 -13.19
C VAL A 310 -20.96 -10.61 -12.70
N GLU A 311 -21.63 -11.61 -13.27
CA GLU A 311 -21.42 -13.01 -12.96
C GLU A 311 -20.81 -13.73 -14.15
N THR A 312 -19.89 -14.63 -13.85
CA THR A 312 -19.34 -15.64 -14.75
C THR A 312 -19.62 -17.02 -14.13
N PRO A 313 -19.35 -18.15 -14.81
CA PRO A 313 -19.67 -19.47 -14.26
C PRO A 313 -19.05 -19.78 -12.88
N ARG A 314 -17.84 -19.24 -12.59
CA ARG A 314 -17.07 -19.55 -11.37
C ARG A 314 -16.92 -18.36 -10.41
N MET A 315 -17.35 -17.16 -10.79
CA MET A 315 -17.22 -15.99 -9.93
C MET A 315 -18.26 -14.91 -10.19
N ARG A 316 -18.54 -14.14 -9.15
CA ARG A 316 -19.32 -12.91 -9.14
C ARG A 316 -18.41 -11.74 -8.73
N VAL A 317 -18.47 -10.66 -9.50
CA VAL A 317 -17.79 -9.39 -9.23
C VAL A 317 -18.84 -8.31 -8.95
N GLU A 318 -18.78 -7.72 -7.77
CA GLU A 318 -19.73 -6.69 -7.31
C GLU A 318 -18.98 -5.39 -6.98
N LEU A 319 -19.42 -4.29 -7.59
CA LEU A 319 -18.85 -2.98 -7.37
C LEU A 319 -19.46 -2.32 -6.12
N LEU A 320 -18.62 -2.00 -5.15
CA LEU A 320 -19.01 -1.46 -3.84
C LEU A 320 -18.74 0.04 -3.68
N ASP A 321 -18.45 0.74 -4.78
CA ASP A 321 -18.14 2.17 -4.74
C ASP A 321 -19.36 3.03 -4.39
N ARG A 322 -19.41 3.48 -3.14
CA ARG A 322 -20.42 4.37 -2.57
C ARG A 322 -19.98 5.84 -2.58
N GLY A 323 -18.79 6.14 -3.10
CA GLY A 323 -18.10 7.40 -2.84
C GLY A 323 -17.67 7.53 -1.37
N ARG A 324 -16.86 8.56 -1.08
CA ARG A 324 -16.27 8.76 0.24
C ARG A 324 -16.34 10.22 0.68
N ASN A 325 -16.25 10.44 1.99
CA ASN A 325 -16.03 11.75 2.59
C ASN A 325 -14.74 11.72 3.41
N TRP A 326 -14.05 12.86 3.48
CA TRP A 326 -13.03 13.08 4.49
C TRP A 326 -13.75 13.43 5.80
N VAL A 327 -13.60 12.58 6.81
CA VAL A 327 -14.30 12.70 8.10
C VAL A 327 -13.29 12.87 9.22
N ASN A 328 -13.48 13.91 10.02
CA ASN A 328 -12.83 14.12 11.31
C ASN A 328 -13.64 13.36 12.37
N VAL A 329 -12.99 12.42 13.05
CA VAL A 329 -13.58 11.61 14.11
C VAL A 329 -13.03 12.08 15.45
N THR A 330 -13.92 12.24 16.43
CA THR A 330 -13.55 12.43 17.83
C THR A 330 -14.20 11.35 18.68
N VAL A 331 -13.40 10.63 19.47
CA VAL A 331 -13.86 9.66 20.46
C VAL A 331 -13.80 10.31 21.83
N LEU A 332 -14.95 10.40 22.50
CA LEU A 332 -15.10 11.04 23.80
C LEU A 332 -15.32 10.00 24.89
N ASP A 333 -14.75 10.23 26.06
CA ASP A 333 -15.23 9.60 27.29
C ASP A 333 -16.62 10.17 27.63
N ASP A 334 -17.59 9.29 27.85
CA ASP A 334 -19.00 9.69 27.95
C ASP A 334 -19.31 10.51 29.20
N ASP A 335 -18.62 10.24 30.31
CA ASP A 335 -18.85 10.92 31.59
C ASP A 335 -18.20 12.30 31.64
N THR A 336 -17.01 12.45 31.06
CA THR A 336 -16.23 13.70 31.10
C THR A 336 -16.42 14.57 29.86
N GLY A 337 -16.90 13.99 28.75
CA GLY A 337 -17.03 14.68 27.46
C GLY A 337 -15.70 15.10 26.83
N ARG A 338 -14.58 14.56 27.30
CA ARG A 338 -13.24 14.87 26.79
C ARG A 338 -12.76 13.80 25.80
N PRO A 339 -11.94 14.16 24.80
CA PRO A 339 -11.28 13.18 23.94
C PRO A 339 -10.50 12.17 24.76
N VAL A 340 -10.58 10.90 24.37
CA VAL A 340 -9.94 9.80 25.08
C VAL A 340 -9.16 8.94 24.09
N PRO A 341 -7.87 8.66 24.33
CA PRO A 341 -7.11 7.76 23.48
C PRO A 341 -7.77 6.37 23.39
N CYS A 342 -7.66 5.71 22.26
CA CYS A 342 -8.27 4.40 22.06
C CYS A 342 -7.68 3.79 20.80
N ARG A 343 -8.04 2.54 20.52
CA ARG A 343 -7.90 2.00 19.18
C ARG A 343 -9.23 1.95 18.46
N VAL A 344 -9.20 2.22 17.16
CA VAL A 344 -10.38 2.30 16.29
C VAL A 344 -10.22 1.40 15.08
N HIS A 345 -11.35 0.90 14.61
CA HIS A 345 -11.49 0.21 13.34
C HIS A 345 -12.79 0.69 12.68
N PHE A 346 -12.70 1.03 11.39
CA PHE A 346 -13.88 1.33 10.57
C PHE A 346 -13.93 0.34 9.43
N ARG A 347 -15.13 -0.15 9.12
CA ARG A 347 -15.35 -1.03 7.96
C ARG A 347 -16.66 -0.78 7.24
N SER A 348 -16.71 -1.15 5.97
CA SER A 348 -17.99 -1.32 5.28
C SER A 348 -18.77 -2.51 5.86
N PRO A 349 -20.08 -2.67 5.56
CA PRO A 349 -20.84 -3.85 5.94
C PRO A 349 -20.25 -5.16 5.40
N GLU A 350 -19.50 -5.11 4.29
CA GLU A 350 -18.82 -6.26 3.71
C GLU A 350 -17.51 -6.62 4.41
N GLY A 351 -17.04 -5.80 5.35
CA GLY A 351 -15.78 -5.99 6.07
C GLY A 351 -14.56 -5.34 5.40
N ILE A 352 -14.74 -4.43 4.43
CA ILE A 352 -13.62 -3.67 3.85
C ILE A 352 -13.14 -2.62 4.86
N PRO A 353 -11.86 -2.61 5.25
CA PRO A 353 -11.35 -1.66 6.25
C PRO A 353 -11.13 -0.26 5.68
N TYR A 354 -11.39 0.75 6.52
CA TYR A 354 -11.18 2.18 6.27
C TYR A 354 -10.46 2.83 7.45
N GLN A 355 -9.18 2.48 7.64
CA GLN A 355 -8.41 3.01 8.76
C GLN A 355 -8.18 4.52 8.62
N PRO A 356 -7.96 5.22 9.74
CA PRO A 356 -7.59 6.63 9.71
C PRO A 356 -6.38 6.89 8.82
N TYR A 357 -6.34 8.08 8.22
CA TYR A 357 -5.21 8.47 7.38
C TYR A 357 -3.91 8.47 8.18
N GLY A 358 -2.89 7.78 7.67
CA GLY A 358 -1.63 7.53 8.38
C GLY A 358 -1.48 6.10 8.90
N HIS A 359 -2.55 5.30 8.86
CA HIS A 359 -2.57 3.91 9.31
C HIS A 359 -2.80 2.92 8.16
N HIS A 360 -2.37 1.67 8.34
CA HIS A 360 -2.53 0.64 7.33
C HIS A 360 -3.96 0.08 7.31
N ASN A 361 -4.60 0.04 6.15
CA ASN A 361 -5.85 -0.73 5.99
C ASN A 361 -5.65 -2.23 6.28
N GLN A 362 -4.46 -2.74 5.98
CA GLN A 362 -4.10 -4.15 6.10
C GLN A 362 -2.67 -4.24 6.63
N VAL A 363 -2.51 -4.37 7.95
CA VAL A 363 -1.20 -4.58 8.60
C VAL A 363 -0.60 -5.90 8.15
N ASN A 364 0.72 -5.92 7.89
CA ASN A 364 1.45 -7.04 7.31
C ASN A 364 1.73 -8.18 8.28
N SER A 365 1.40 -8.06 9.57
CA SER A 365 1.57 -9.13 10.56
C SER A 365 0.85 -10.44 10.18
N ASN A 366 -0.10 -10.42 9.25
CA ASN A 366 -0.68 -11.64 8.67
C ASN A 366 0.25 -12.40 7.70
N LEU A 367 1.47 -11.92 7.50
CA LEU A 367 2.53 -12.50 6.68
C LEU A 367 3.68 -13.06 7.53
N ASP A 368 3.42 -13.36 8.81
CA ASP A 368 4.41 -13.79 9.78
C ASP A 368 5.61 -12.84 9.89
N THR A 369 5.34 -11.54 9.75
CA THR A 369 6.40 -10.53 9.75
C THR A 369 6.85 -10.23 11.17
N TRP A 370 8.11 -10.51 11.47
CA TRP A 370 8.76 -10.17 12.73
C TRP A 370 9.52 -8.85 12.61
N HIS A 371 9.38 -7.97 13.61
CA HIS A 371 10.01 -6.64 13.65
C HIS A 371 9.70 -5.76 12.42
N ILE A 372 8.43 -5.80 11.98
CA ILE A 372 7.85 -5.03 10.88
C ILE A 372 6.49 -4.51 11.37
N ASP A 373 6.04 -3.34 10.90
CA ASP A 373 4.82 -2.66 11.36
C ASP A 373 4.81 -2.43 12.89
N ILE A 374 5.91 -1.88 13.41
CA ILE A 374 6.08 -1.61 14.83
C ILE A 374 5.41 -0.29 15.22
N GLY A 375 4.44 -0.38 16.13
CA GLY A 375 3.82 0.77 16.76
C GLY A 375 2.64 1.36 15.99
N GLY A 376 1.60 1.73 16.72
CA GLY A 376 0.50 2.57 16.20
C GLY A 376 -0.59 1.83 15.43
N ASP A 377 -0.32 0.61 14.97
CA ASP A 377 -1.28 -0.29 14.36
C ASP A 377 -1.26 -1.66 15.06
N LEU A 378 -2.43 -2.29 15.19
CA LEU A 378 -2.60 -3.61 15.82
C LEU A 378 -3.42 -4.50 14.90
N ARG A 379 -3.07 -5.79 14.81
CA ARG A 379 -3.90 -6.81 14.16
C ARG A 379 -4.38 -7.85 15.15
N LEU A 380 -5.70 -8.04 15.24
CA LEU A 380 -6.35 -9.11 16.00
C LEU A 380 -7.21 -9.95 15.06
N GLY A 381 -6.70 -11.12 14.67
CA GLY A 381 -7.34 -12.02 13.71
C GLY A 381 -7.52 -11.37 12.33
N GLN A 382 -8.78 -11.20 11.90
CA GLN A 382 -9.14 -10.55 10.63
C GLN A 382 -8.95 -9.02 10.68
N ILE A 383 -8.98 -8.42 11.87
CA ILE A 383 -9.15 -6.97 12.05
C ILE A 383 -7.82 -6.26 12.26
N THR A 384 -7.65 -5.16 11.53
CA THR A 384 -6.64 -4.14 11.82
C THR A 384 -7.28 -2.97 12.56
N TYR A 385 -6.64 -2.54 13.66
CA TYR A 385 -6.98 -1.36 14.43
C TYR A 385 -5.85 -0.32 14.34
N ALA A 386 -6.24 0.95 14.43
CA ALA A 386 -5.33 2.08 14.55
C ALA A 386 -5.41 2.68 15.96
N TYR A 387 -4.28 2.90 16.61
CA TYR A 387 -4.23 3.67 17.86
C TYR A 387 -4.33 5.17 17.58
N ILE A 388 -5.20 5.86 18.31
CA ILE A 388 -5.46 7.29 18.17
C ILE A 388 -5.48 7.97 19.55
N ASP A 389 -5.20 9.27 19.59
CA ASP A 389 -5.20 10.09 20.81
C ASP A 389 -6.61 10.56 21.24
N GLY A 390 -7.65 9.93 20.67
CA GLY A 390 -9.05 10.34 20.77
C GLY A 390 -9.52 11.19 19.60
N LYS A 391 -8.64 11.52 18.66
CA LYS A 391 -8.99 12.15 17.38
C LYS A 391 -8.29 11.47 16.23
N CYS A 392 -8.98 11.39 15.10
CA CYS A 392 -8.39 10.95 13.86
C CYS A 392 -9.16 11.53 12.67
N GLN A 393 -8.62 11.37 11.46
CA GLN A 393 -9.32 11.76 10.24
C GLN A 393 -8.98 10.80 9.12
N GLY A 394 -9.90 10.60 8.18
CA GLY A 394 -9.68 9.70 7.07
C GLY A 394 -10.86 9.64 6.11
N TRP A 395 -10.71 8.81 5.08
CA TRP A 395 -11.78 8.57 4.12
C TRP A 395 -12.72 7.49 4.65
N LEU A 396 -13.98 7.83 4.88
CA LEU A 396 -15.05 6.86 5.17
C LEU A 396 -16.00 6.75 3.97
N PRO A 397 -16.55 5.55 3.68
CA PRO A 397 -17.53 5.40 2.63
C PRO A 397 -18.85 6.08 3.02
N ARG A 398 -19.55 6.62 2.03
CA ARG A 398 -20.91 7.14 2.25
C ARG A 398 -21.86 5.98 2.48
N GLY A 399 -22.87 6.20 3.32
CA GLY A 399 -23.80 5.15 3.74
C GLY A 399 -23.34 4.50 5.04
N GLU A 400 -23.62 3.21 5.18
CA GLU A 400 -23.37 2.49 6.43
C GLU A 400 -21.87 2.18 6.61
N VAL A 401 -21.39 2.46 7.82
CA VAL A 401 -20.05 2.13 8.31
C VAL A 401 -20.23 1.45 9.66
N ILE A 402 -19.53 0.33 9.87
CA ILE A 402 -19.42 -0.27 11.19
C ILE A 402 -18.17 0.28 11.85
N VAL A 403 -18.32 0.78 13.07
CA VAL A 403 -17.22 1.24 13.92
C VAL A 403 -16.98 0.21 15.01
N ASP A 404 -15.72 -0.03 15.33
CA ASP A 404 -15.30 -0.86 16.45
C ASP A 404 -14.17 -0.15 17.20
N VAL A 405 -14.42 0.19 18.46
CA VAL A 405 -13.56 1.04 19.27
C VAL A 405 -13.36 0.42 20.64
N ALA A 406 -12.11 0.34 21.08
CA ALA A 406 -11.75 -0.23 22.37
C ALA A 406 -10.71 0.64 23.10
N ARG A 407 -10.78 0.59 24.43
CA ARG A 407 -9.81 1.23 25.34
C ARG A 407 -9.65 0.37 26.59
N GLY A 408 -8.68 -0.55 26.58
CA GLY A 408 -8.38 -1.39 27.74
C GLY A 408 -9.57 -2.18 28.27
N PHE A 409 -9.49 -2.57 29.56
CA PHE A 409 -10.52 -3.38 30.22
C PHE A 409 -11.51 -2.57 31.08
N GLU A 410 -11.26 -1.29 31.30
CA GLU A 410 -12.08 -0.42 32.18
C GLU A 410 -13.21 0.31 31.43
N TYR A 411 -13.23 0.21 30.09
CA TYR A 411 -14.26 0.75 29.23
C TYR A 411 -15.05 -0.36 28.54
N GLU A 412 -16.33 -0.09 28.31
CA GLU A 412 -17.15 -0.91 27.43
C GLU A 412 -16.72 -0.64 25.97
N PRO A 413 -16.32 -1.65 25.20
CA PRO A 413 -16.00 -1.46 23.78
C PRO A 413 -17.26 -1.05 23.00
N LEU A 414 -17.08 -0.18 22.02
CA LEU A 414 -18.15 0.29 21.14
C LEU A 414 -18.04 -0.42 19.80
N ARG A 415 -18.95 -1.34 19.52
CA ARG A 415 -19.18 -1.87 18.16
C ARG A 415 -20.57 -1.48 17.70
N THR A 416 -20.68 -0.64 16.68
CA THR A 416 -21.99 -0.13 16.23
C THR A 416 -22.01 0.30 14.77
N ARG A 417 -23.21 0.47 14.23
CA ARG A 417 -23.45 1.04 12.89
C ARG A 417 -23.59 2.55 12.98
N VAL A 418 -22.87 3.25 12.10
CA VAL A 418 -23.07 4.67 11.85
C VAL A 418 -23.38 4.87 10.37
N LYS A 419 -24.07 5.97 10.04
CA LYS A 419 -24.35 6.35 8.66
C LYS A 419 -23.62 7.65 8.34
N ILE A 420 -22.78 7.62 7.30
CA ILE A 420 -22.07 8.77 6.78
C ILE A 420 -22.88 9.37 5.63
N GLU A 421 -23.52 10.51 5.88
CA GLU A 421 -24.29 11.22 4.86
C GLU A 421 -23.38 11.92 3.84
N PRO A 422 -23.84 12.16 2.58
CA PRO A 422 -23.07 12.94 1.62
C PRO A 422 -22.66 14.32 2.17
N GLY A 423 -21.36 14.62 2.16
CA GLY A 423 -20.82 15.88 2.66
C GLY A 423 -20.64 15.97 4.19
N GLN A 424 -21.00 14.95 4.96
CA GLN A 424 -20.68 14.88 6.39
C GLN A 424 -19.16 14.80 6.58
N GLN A 425 -18.63 15.69 7.42
CA GLN A 425 -17.20 15.80 7.74
C GLN A 425 -16.89 15.53 9.21
N GLU A 426 -17.90 15.43 10.08
CA GLU A 426 -17.70 15.26 11.52
C GLU A 426 -18.41 13.98 12.00
N LEU A 427 -17.72 13.20 12.82
CA LEU A 427 -18.26 12.03 13.51
C LEU A 427 -17.80 12.06 14.98
N THR A 428 -18.74 11.93 15.91
CA THR A 428 -18.42 11.81 17.34
C THR A 428 -18.85 10.44 17.84
N LEU A 429 -17.92 9.73 18.46
CA LEU A 429 -18.14 8.45 19.12
C LEU A 429 -17.95 8.61 20.62
N ARG A 430 -18.55 7.72 21.41
CA ARG A 430 -18.55 7.80 22.88
C ARG A 430 -18.21 6.44 23.47
N LEU A 431 -17.24 6.40 24.38
CA LEU A 431 -16.90 5.23 25.18
C LEU A 431 -17.36 5.43 26.61
N LYS A 432 -17.97 4.39 27.18
CA LYS A 432 -18.43 4.40 28.56
C LYS A 432 -17.43 3.67 29.45
N ARG A 433 -16.87 4.38 30.43
CA ARG A 433 -16.11 3.77 31.51
C ARG A 433 -17.08 3.06 32.46
N TRP A 434 -16.87 1.78 32.73
CA TRP A 434 -17.71 1.01 33.67
C TRP A 434 -17.05 0.87 35.05
N VAL A 435 -15.73 1.03 35.14
CA VAL A 435 -14.99 1.03 36.40
C VAL A 435 -13.80 2.01 36.34
N ASN A 436 -13.43 2.57 37.48
CA ASN A 436 -12.19 3.32 37.64
C ASN A 436 -11.34 2.62 38.72
N MET A 437 -10.39 1.80 38.27
CA MET A 437 -9.54 1.02 39.16
C MET A 437 -8.50 1.91 39.87
N ASN A 438 -8.03 2.96 39.20
CA ASN A 438 -7.14 3.96 39.79
C ASN A 438 -7.76 4.62 41.03
N ALA A 439 -9.05 4.95 40.97
CA ALA A 439 -9.79 5.50 42.11
C ALA A 439 -9.90 4.52 43.30
N GLN A 440 -9.66 3.23 43.06
CA GLN A 440 -9.62 2.16 44.05
C GLN A 440 -8.18 1.79 44.47
N GLY A 441 -7.17 2.48 43.95
CA GLY A 441 -5.77 2.23 44.25
C GLY A 441 -5.14 1.08 43.46
N TRP A 442 -5.80 0.62 42.40
CA TRP A 442 -5.28 -0.39 41.47
C TRP A 442 -4.84 0.29 40.18
N TYR A 443 -3.68 -0.09 39.65
CA TYR A 443 -3.09 0.52 38.45
C TYR A 443 -2.75 -0.57 37.44
N SER A 444 -3.15 -0.37 36.19
CA SER A 444 -2.89 -1.26 35.07
C SER A 444 -1.46 -1.07 34.55
N GLY A 445 -0.86 -2.14 34.03
CA GLY A 445 0.40 -2.01 33.34
C GLY A 445 0.78 -3.22 32.50
N ASP A 446 1.65 -2.97 31.52
CA ASP A 446 2.32 -4.00 30.74
C ASP A 446 3.77 -4.13 31.21
N SER A 447 4.11 -5.34 31.64
CA SER A 447 5.36 -5.65 32.32
C SER A 447 6.50 -5.99 31.36
N HIS A 448 6.19 -6.26 30.09
CA HIS A 448 7.13 -6.87 29.14
C HIS A 448 6.83 -6.47 27.69
N VAL A 449 7.35 -5.32 27.25
CA VAL A 449 7.16 -4.79 25.90
C VAL A 449 8.48 -4.68 25.13
N HIS A 450 8.46 -4.97 23.83
CA HIS A 450 9.62 -4.92 22.92
C HIS A 450 9.37 -4.05 21.68
N PHE A 451 10.46 -3.65 21.01
CA PHE A 451 10.52 -2.96 19.70
C PHE A 451 9.95 -1.53 19.62
N LEU A 452 8.91 -1.21 20.39
CA LEU A 452 8.32 0.13 20.40
C LEU A 452 9.35 1.17 20.83
N SER A 453 9.32 2.36 20.22
CA SER A 453 9.99 3.53 20.82
C SER A 453 9.28 3.96 22.11
N THR A 454 9.94 4.75 22.96
CA THR A 454 9.30 5.30 24.18
C THR A 454 7.99 6.03 23.85
N GLN A 455 7.95 6.79 22.76
CA GLN A 455 6.75 7.51 22.32
C GLN A 455 5.68 6.57 21.74
N GLY A 456 6.10 5.51 21.03
CA GLY A 456 5.20 4.45 20.58
C GLY A 456 4.52 3.78 21.78
N SER A 457 5.31 3.42 22.80
CA SER A 457 4.80 2.85 24.05
C SER A 457 3.79 3.77 24.74
N HIS A 458 4.04 5.08 24.80
CA HIS A 458 3.05 6.04 25.32
C HIS A 458 1.75 6.02 24.51
N THR A 459 1.85 5.98 23.18
CA THR A 459 0.67 6.00 22.29
C THR A 459 -0.22 4.79 22.52
N GLU A 460 0.35 3.58 22.50
CA GLU A 460 -0.44 2.35 22.66
C GLU A 460 -0.96 2.17 24.08
N SER A 461 -0.12 2.44 25.08
CA SER A 461 -0.51 2.32 26.48
C SER A 461 -1.61 3.30 26.87
N GLN A 462 -1.59 4.53 26.35
CA GLN A 462 -2.71 5.44 26.52
C GLN A 462 -3.96 4.93 25.80
N GLY A 463 -3.82 4.35 24.60
CA GLY A 463 -4.90 3.71 23.86
C GLY A 463 -5.55 2.55 24.61
N GLU A 464 -4.77 1.78 25.36
CA GLU A 464 -5.22 0.63 26.16
C GLU A 464 -5.51 0.95 27.63
N ASP A 465 -5.55 2.23 28.01
CA ASP A 465 -5.76 2.68 29.41
C ASP A 465 -4.77 2.07 30.41
N LEU A 466 -3.53 1.84 29.99
CA LEU A 466 -2.45 1.36 30.83
C LEU A 466 -1.79 2.51 31.61
N ASN A 467 -1.51 2.32 32.90
CA ASN A 467 -0.80 3.32 33.69
C ASN A 467 0.71 3.20 33.61
N ILE A 468 1.24 1.98 33.47
CA ILE A 468 2.68 1.72 33.46
C ILE A 468 3.04 0.76 32.33
N VAL A 469 4.05 1.09 31.54
CA VAL A 469 4.67 0.16 30.57
C VAL A 469 6.15 0.03 30.85
N ASN A 470 6.63 -1.20 30.92
CA ASN A 470 8.06 -1.49 30.92
C ASN A 470 8.50 -1.87 29.50
N LEU A 471 9.18 -0.93 28.83
CA LEU A 471 9.81 -1.16 27.55
C LEU A 471 11.18 -1.79 27.80
N LEU A 472 11.44 -2.94 27.19
CA LEU A 472 12.59 -3.79 27.49
C LEU A 472 13.51 -3.94 26.28
N PRO A 473 14.44 -3.00 26.04
CA PRO A 473 15.54 -3.22 25.11
C PRO A 473 16.21 -4.59 25.33
N SER A 474 16.40 -5.33 24.23
CA SER A 474 17.12 -6.60 24.23
C SER A 474 17.88 -6.80 22.92
N GLN A 475 18.67 -7.87 22.88
CA GLN A 475 19.53 -8.27 21.78
C GLN A 475 19.01 -9.58 21.18
N TRP A 476 18.85 -9.68 19.86
CA TRP A 476 18.64 -10.93 19.12
C TRP A 476 19.76 -11.13 18.11
N GLY A 477 20.80 -11.88 18.49
CA GLY A 477 21.97 -12.04 17.63
C GLY A 477 22.70 -10.70 17.45
N ASN A 478 22.71 -10.19 16.21
CA ASN A 478 23.30 -8.88 15.88
C ASN A 478 22.29 -7.72 15.91
N LEU A 479 21.02 -7.99 16.21
CA LEU A 479 20.00 -6.94 16.36
C LEU A 479 19.99 -6.45 17.81
N PHE A 480 20.12 -5.13 17.99
CA PHE A 480 19.92 -4.45 19.27
C PHE A 480 18.72 -3.53 19.12
N THR A 481 17.76 -3.62 20.03
CA THR A 481 16.50 -2.85 19.99
C THR A 481 16.57 -1.66 20.95
N ASN A 482 16.00 -0.52 20.56
CA ASN A 482 15.69 0.63 21.44
C ASN A 482 16.85 1.11 22.34
N THR A 483 18.09 1.13 21.84
CA THR A 483 19.26 1.52 22.64
C THR A 483 19.20 3.00 23.04
N GLU A 484 18.70 3.82 22.12
CA GLU A 484 18.53 5.27 22.24
C GLU A 484 17.42 5.68 23.21
N ASP A 485 16.49 4.78 23.52
CA ASP A 485 15.36 5.05 24.41
C ASP A 485 15.75 4.99 25.90
N PHE A 486 16.87 4.34 26.25
CA PHE A 486 17.26 4.18 27.64
C PHE A 486 17.74 5.51 28.27
N THR A 487 17.00 5.98 29.29
CA THR A 487 17.36 7.21 30.02
C THR A 487 17.66 7.00 31.51
N GLY A 488 17.43 5.79 32.04
CA GLY A 488 17.58 5.48 33.47
C GLY A 488 16.55 6.17 34.39
N ARG A 489 15.51 6.77 33.82
CA ARG A 489 14.42 7.48 34.52
C ARG A 489 13.08 7.23 33.81
N PRO A 490 11.94 7.35 34.51
CA PRO A 490 10.65 7.20 33.86
C PRO A 490 10.40 8.32 32.84
N SER A 491 9.82 7.96 31.71
CA SER A 491 9.12 8.88 30.81
C SER A 491 7.67 8.96 31.27
N VAL A 492 7.19 10.18 31.53
CA VAL A 492 5.86 10.42 32.09
C VAL A 492 5.08 11.28 31.11
N SER A 493 3.88 10.83 30.77
CA SER A 493 2.92 11.60 29.97
C SER A 493 2.58 12.93 30.64
N GLN A 494 2.14 13.92 29.85
CA GLN A 494 1.90 15.28 30.33
C GLN A 494 0.85 15.36 31.45
N ASP A 495 -0.15 14.48 31.44
CA ASP A 495 -1.20 14.43 32.45
C ASP A 495 -0.81 13.61 33.69
N GLY A 496 0.36 12.96 33.67
CA GLY A 496 0.90 12.16 34.77
C GLY A 496 0.27 10.78 34.94
N ASN A 497 -0.67 10.38 34.08
CA ASN A 497 -1.46 9.15 34.28
C ASN A 497 -0.89 7.92 33.59
N ASN A 498 0.13 8.11 32.75
CA ASN A 498 0.79 7.07 31.99
C ASN A 498 2.32 7.23 32.06
N ILE A 499 3.01 6.15 32.43
CA ILE A 499 4.45 6.07 32.65
C ILE A 499 5.02 4.98 31.74
N VAL A 500 6.07 5.32 30.98
CA VAL A 500 6.90 4.33 30.28
C VAL A 500 8.26 4.31 30.98
N TYR A 501 8.67 3.14 31.45
CA TYR A 501 9.98 2.92 32.04
C TYR A 501 10.80 2.00 31.13
N VAL A 502 11.95 2.49 30.67
CA VAL A 502 12.86 1.69 29.84
C VAL A 502 13.78 0.89 30.75
N GLY A 503 13.54 -0.42 30.83
CA GLY A 503 14.34 -1.40 31.57
C GLY A 503 15.28 -2.13 30.62
N GLN A 504 15.44 -3.44 30.81
CA GLN A 504 16.09 -4.37 29.87
C GLN A 504 15.48 -5.77 30.03
N GLU A 505 15.43 -6.56 28.96
CA GLU A 505 15.35 -8.01 29.08
C GLU A 505 16.73 -8.59 28.76
N ASN A 506 17.42 -9.13 29.76
CA ASN A 506 18.70 -9.79 29.59
C ASN A 506 18.50 -11.29 29.40
N ARG A 507 19.17 -11.90 28.41
CA ARG A 507 18.80 -13.25 27.95
C ARG A 507 20.00 -14.16 27.72
N GLN A 508 19.86 -15.41 28.15
CA GLN A 508 20.79 -16.50 27.90
C GLN A 508 19.99 -17.70 27.36
N HIS A 509 20.48 -18.32 26.28
CA HIS A 509 19.75 -19.32 25.48
C HIS A 509 19.22 -20.56 26.23
N PHE A 510 19.89 -20.98 27.31
CA PHE A 510 19.60 -22.19 28.08
C PHE A 510 19.32 -21.89 29.56
N LEU A 511 20.19 -21.10 30.18
CA LEU A 511 20.11 -20.65 31.56
C LEU A 511 18.80 -19.89 31.79
N GLY A 512 18.36 -19.03 30.88
CA GLY A 512 17.09 -18.32 31.00
C GLY A 512 17.21 -16.82 30.77
N HIS A 513 16.09 -16.14 30.96
CA HIS A 513 15.97 -14.70 30.74
C HIS A 513 15.64 -14.00 32.06
N LEU A 514 15.97 -12.71 32.15
CA LEU A 514 15.62 -11.82 33.26
C LEU A 514 15.12 -10.50 32.71
N ILE A 515 13.95 -10.06 33.19
CA ILE A 515 13.55 -8.68 33.08
C ILE A 515 14.18 -7.91 34.25
N LEU A 516 14.84 -6.80 33.93
CA LEU A 516 15.50 -5.91 34.87
C LEU A 516 14.76 -4.57 34.90
N TRP A 517 13.87 -4.38 35.88
CA TRP A 517 13.11 -3.14 36.07
C TRP A 517 13.84 -2.12 36.92
N GLY A 518 13.48 -0.85 36.74
CA GLY A 518 13.94 0.23 37.63
C GLY A 518 15.40 0.64 37.45
N LEU A 519 16.07 0.10 36.42
CA LEU A 519 17.48 0.40 36.12
C LEU A 519 17.74 1.90 35.96
N LYS A 520 18.89 2.34 36.49
CA LYS A 520 19.40 3.72 36.37
C LYS A 520 20.56 3.80 35.39
N LYS A 521 21.25 2.69 35.18
CA LYS A 521 22.31 2.47 34.20
C LYS A 521 22.10 1.09 33.56
N PRO A 522 22.44 0.91 32.27
CA PRO A 522 22.34 -0.40 31.64
C PRO A 522 23.25 -1.43 32.33
N VAL A 523 22.75 -2.67 32.43
CA VAL A 523 23.51 -3.86 32.81
C VAL A 523 23.99 -4.54 31.53
N MET A 524 25.29 -4.82 31.44
CA MET A 524 25.95 -5.31 30.22
C MET A 524 26.71 -6.61 30.49
N PRO A 525 26.82 -7.52 29.50
CA PRO A 525 26.13 -7.49 28.21
C PRO A 525 24.61 -7.73 28.36
N TRP A 526 23.81 -7.37 27.35
CA TRP A 526 22.35 -7.61 27.35
C TRP A 526 22.05 -9.10 27.22
N CYS A 527 22.70 -9.77 26.29
CA CYS A 527 22.58 -11.22 26.13
C CYS A 527 23.96 -11.87 26.15
N THR A 528 24.00 -13.16 26.43
CA THR A 528 25.24 -13.95 26.44
C THR A 528 24.96 -15.36 25.96
N ASP A 529 25.86 -15.92 25.15
CA ASP A 529 25.84 -17.29 24.62
C ASP A 529 24.56 -17.73 23.86
N GLY A 530 24.78 -18.56 22.84
CA GLY A 530 23.73 -19.32 22.15
C GLY A 530 23.05 -18.61 20.96
N PRO A 531 22.56 -19.43 20.00
CA PRO A 531 21.96 -18.92 18.77
C PRO A 531 20.53 -18.41 19.01
N GLY A 532 20.34 -17.09 18.86
CA GLY A 532 19.02 -16.44 18.92
C GLY A 532 18.97 -15.29 19.92
N GLU A 533 19.74 -15.39 21.00
CA GLU A 533 19.90 -14.38 22.05
C GLU A 533 21.14 -13.54 21.77
N ALA A 534 22.32 -14.17 21.77
CA ALA A 534 23.59 -13.53 21.47
C ALA A 534 24.09 -13.83 20.04
N GLU A 535 25.21 -13.23 19.67
CA GLU A 535 25.85 -13.45 18.36
C GLU A 535 26.27 -14.92 18.15
N LEU A 536 26.36 -15.33 16.88
CA LEU A 536 26.73 -16.69 16.52
C LEU A 536 28.15 -17.01 17.04
N GLY A 537 28.27 -18.02 17.89
CA GLY A 537 29.54 -18.40 18.51
C GLY A 537 29.91 -17.56 19.74
N GLY A 538 28.98 -16.76 20.26
CA GLY A 538 29.15 -16.05 21.53
C GLY A 538 29.37 -17.00 22.71
N THR A 539 30.12 -16.53 23.70
CA THR A 539 30.45 -17.26 24.93
C THR A 539 29.58 -16.84 26.10
N LEU A 540 29.59 -17.65 27.17
CA LEU A 540 28.99 -17.32 28.45
C LEU A 540 29.91 -16.34 29.21
N GLU A 541 29.69 -15.04 29.00
CA GLU A 541 30.46 -13.94 29.58
C GLU A 541 30.01 -13.61 31.02
N ILE A 542 28.74 -13.85 31.33
CA ILE A 542 28.09 -13.44 32.56
C ILE A 542 27.00 -14.44 32.97
N THR A 543 26.79 -14.60 34.28
CA THR A 543 25.72 -15.48 34.81
C THR A 543 24.44 -14.69 35.02
N MET A 544 23.28 -15.37 35.05
CA MET A 544 22.04 -14.66 35.37
C MET A 544 22.06 -14.12 36.81
N SER A 545 22.74 -14.82 37.72
CA SER A 545 22.94 -14.35 39.09
C SER A 545 23.67 -13.00 39.17
N ASP A 546 24.67 -12.78 38.31
CA ASP A 546 25.40 -11.50 38.27
C ASP A 546 24.55 -10.36 37.69
N TRP A 547 23.75 -10.63 36.65
CA TRP A 547 22.74 -9.67 36.17
C TRP A 547 21.75 -9.28 37.27
N ALA A 548 21.26 -10.26 38.03
CA ALA A 548 20.33 -10.01 39.14
C ALA A 548 20.99 -9.15 40.23
N ASP A 549 22.21 -9.50 40.65
CA ASP A 549 22.95 -8.76 41.68
C ASP A 549 23.24 -7.31 41.22
N GLN A 550 23.58 -7.09 39.95
CA GLN A 550 23.77 -5.75 39.38
C GLN A 550 22.48 -4.93 39.31
N CYS A 551 21.33 -5.56 39.04
CA CYS A 551 20.03 -4.90 39.05
C CYS A 551 19.66 -4.47 40.48
N HIS A 552 19.78 -5.37 41.46
CA HIS A 552 19.54 -5.08 42.87
C HIS A 552 20.47 -4.01 43.43
N ALA A 553 21.73 -3.97 42.99
CA ALA A 553 22.67 -2.90 43.35
C ALA A 553 22.22 -1.50 42.91
N GLN A 554 21.33 -1.42 41.91
CA GLN A 554 20.69 -0.17 41.46
C GLN A 554 19.35 0.10 42.16
N GLY A 555 18.89 -0.79 43.04
CA GLY A 555 17.55 -0.77 43.63
C GLY A 555 16.45 -1.17 42.64
N GLY A 556 16.81 -1.90 41.57
CA GLY A 556 15.87 -2.44 40.60
C GLY A 556 15.19 -3.72 41.09
N SER A 557 14.29 -4.26 40.26
CA SER A 557 13.61 -5.53 40.50
C SER A 557 13.90 -6.51 39.38
N VAL A 558 14.10 -7.78 39.76
CA VAL A 558 14.48 -8.88 38.88
C VAL A 558 13.30 -9.83 38.73
N ILE A 559 12.80 -9.97 37.50
CA ILE A 559 11.66 -10.82 37.18
C ILE A 559 12.10 -11.91 36.20
N ILE A 560 11.69 -13.15 36.42
CA ILE A 560 11.86 -14.20 35.42
C ILE A 560 10.68 -14.14 34.45
N PRO A 561 10.89 -13.80 33.16
CA PRO A 561 9.81 -13.78 32.17
C PRO A 561 9.43 -15.20 31.72
N HIS A 562 8.22 -15.31 31.17
CA HIS A 562 7.68 -16.50 30.49
C HIS A 562 8.04 -17.86 31.12
N LEU A 563 7.96 -17.95 32.46
CA LEU A 563 8.22 -19.17 33.22
C LEU A 563 7.25 -20.29 32.77
N PRO A 564 7.72 -21.52 32.49
CA PRO A 564 8.98 -22.10 32.95
C PRO A 564 10.15 -22.12 31.98
N ASN A 565 10.07 -21.54 30.77
CA ASN A 565 11.13 -21.71 29.76
C ASN A 565 11.81 -20.37 29.42
N PRO A 566 13.14 -20.36 29.20
CA PRO A 566 14.11 -21.44 29.44
C PRO A 566 14.33 -21.71 30.93
N ASN A 567 14.68 -22.95 31.30
CA ASN A 567 14.67 -23.44 32.69
C ASN A 567 16.03 -23.91 33.22
N GLY A 568 17.12 -23.18 32.96
CA GLY A 568 18.45 -23.56 33.44
C GLY A 568 18.77 -23.02 34.85
N GLU A 569 18.85 -21.71 35.02
CA GLU A 569 19.20 -21.02 36.28
C GLU A 569 17.99 -20.50 37.13
N PRO A 570 16.74 -20.35 36.61
CA PRO A 570 15.58 -19.89 37.40
C PRO A 570 15.46 -20.47 38.81
N ALA A 571 15.59 -21.79 38.97
CA ALA A 571 15.46 -22.44 40.27
C ALA A 571 16.54 -21.98 41.28
N ALA A 572 17.77 -21.75 40.81
CA ALA A 572 18.85 -21.26 41.64
C ALA A 572 18.63 -19.79 42.04
N LEU A 573 18.17 -18.96 41.11
CA LEU A 573 17.88 -17.55 41.38
C LEU A 573 16.73 -17.40 42.38
N ILE A 574 15.68 -18.21 42.26
CA ILE A 574 14.57 -18.26 43.23
C ILE A 574 15.08 -18.74 44.59
N ALA A 575 15.82 -19.86 44.64
CA ALA A 575 16.30 -20.43 45.90
C ALA A 575 17.29 -19.52 46.64
N THR A 576 18.01 -18.66 45.92
CA THR A 576 18.97 -17.71 46.49
C THR A 576 18.37 -16.33 46.77
N GLY A 577 17.08 -16.12 46.50
CA GLY A 577 16.40 -14.84 46.75
C GLY A 577 16.82 -13.72 45.79
N ARG A 578 17.31 -14.07 44.60
CA ARG A 578 17.72 -13.11 43.55
C ARG A 578 16.58 -12.68 42.61
N VAL A 579 15.39 -13.23 42.82
CA VAL A 579 14.21 -13.01 41.99
C VAL A 579 13.12 -12.42 42.84
N ASP A 580 12.53 -11.32 42.37
CA ASP A 580 11.46 -10.59 43.04
C ASP A 580 10.07 -11.00 42.54
N GLY A 581 10.01 -11.59 41.34
CA GLY A 581 8.76 -12.06 40.74
C GLY A 581 8.98 -12.94 39.52
N VAL A 582 7.89 -13.53 39.04
CA VAL A 582 7.89 -14.36 37.81
C VAL A 582 6.70 -14.00 36.95
N GLU A 583 6.88 -13.99 35.64
CA GLU A 583 5.77 -13.94 34.69
C GLU A 583 5.29 -15.36 34.42
N MET A 584 3.98 -15.57 34.52
CA MET A 584 3.34 -16.83 34.18
C MET A 584 2.53 -16.65 32.89
N LEU A 585 2.95 -17.33 31.82
CA LEU A 585 2.13 -17.44 30.63
C LEU A 585 1.05 -18.51 30.85
N ARG A 586 -0.21 -18.09 31.01
CA ARG A 586 -1.33 -19.01 30.82
C ARG A 586 -1.63 -19.12 29.33
N HIS A 587 -1.03 -20.12 28.68
CA HIS A 587 -1.51 -20.56 27.37
C HIS A 587 -2.91 -21.16 27.52
N GLN A 588 -3.94 -20.40 27.16
CA GLN A 588 -5.24 -20.96 26.81
C GLN A 588 -5.13 -21.55 25.40
N PRO A 589 -5.86 -22.63 25.06
CA PRO A 589 -5.81 -23.26 23.73
C PRO A 589 -6.35 -22.40 22.56
N PHE A 590 -6.53 -21.08 22.73
CA PHE A 590 -7.17 -20.17 21.77
C PHE A 590 -6.42 -18.85 21.56
N ASN A 591 -5.09 -18.90 21.42
CA ASN A 591 -4.34 -17.81 20.78
C ASN A 591 -3.62 -18.36 19.55
#